data_AF-A0AA42B8G6-F1
#
_entry.id   AF-A0AA42B8G6-F1
#
_cell.length_a   1.000
_cell.length_b   1.000
_cell.length_c   1.000
_cell.angle_alpha   90.00
_cell.angle_beta   90.00
_cell.angle_gamma   90.00
#
_symmetry.space_group_name_H-M   'P 1'
#
loop_
_entity.id
_entity.type
_entity.pdbx_description
1 polymer ?
#
loop_
_entity_poly.entity_id
_entity_poly.type
_entity_poly.pdbx_seq_one_letter_code
_entity_poly.pdbx_strand_id
1 'polypeptide(L)' 'MNSIGQSGLYAVNQAQFTAATSAQTIASSIVEPAQAESSAVTEALVNLTLAEVQSQAGAKLIKTADEMVGTLIDVTV' A
#
# COMPACT_ATOMS: atom_id res chain seq x y z
N MET A 1 0.16 -10.80 -19.51
CA MET A 1 1.14 -10.26 -18.53
C MET A 1 0.98 -8.77 -18.24
N ASN A 2 0.36 -7.96 -19.12
CA ASN A 2 0.17 -6.52 -18.90
C ASN A 2 -0.77 -6.14 -17.72
N SER A 3 -1.55 -7.07 -17.18
CA SER A 3 -2.50 -6.81 -16.10
C SER A 3 -1.88 -6.81 -14.70
N ILE A 4 -0.82 -7.59 -14.45
CA ILE A 4 -0.25 -7.75 -13.09
C ILE A 4 0.56 -6.54 -12.67
N GLY A 5 1.42 -6.02 -13.55
CA GLY A 5 2.18 -4.79 -13.27
C GLY A 5 1.27 -3.57 -13.13
N GLN A 6 0.23 -3.49 -13.96
CA GLN A 6 -0.75 -2.41 -13.91
C GLN A 6 -1.64 -2.50 -12.65
N SER A 7 -2.12 -3.69 -12.28
CA SER A 7 -2.83 -3.90 -11.01
C SER A 7 -1.95 -3.63 -9.78
N GLY A 8 -0.67 -3.98 -9.82
CA GLY A 8 0.29 -3.65 -8.77
C GLY A 8 0.48 -2.14 -8.61
N LEU A 9 0.59 -1.41 -9.72
CA LEU A 9 0.72 0.05 -9.70
C LEU A 9 -0.55 0.73 -9.17
N TYR A 10 -1.73 0.23 -9.53
CA TYR A 10 -3.00 0.73 -8.98
C TYR A 10 -3.13 0.45 -7.48
N ALA A 11 -2.73 -0.74 -7.02
CA ALA A 11 -2.75 -1.09 -5.60
C ALA A 11 -1.82 -0.18 -4.78
N VAL A 12 -0.62 0.12 -5.28
CA VAL A 12 0.33 1.02 -4.62
C VAL A 12 -0.19 2.46 -4.59
N ASN A 13 -0.77 2.97 -5.68
CA ASN A 13 -1.36 4.31 -5.70
C ASN A 13 -2.53 4.46 -4.71
N GLN A 14 -3.41 3.45 -4.68
CA GLN A 14 -4.53 3.44 -3.75
C GLN A 14 -4.04 3.38 -2.30
N ALA A 15 -3.05 2.53 -2.01
CA ALA A 15 -2.42 2.44 -0.70
C ALA A 15 -1.79 3.77 -0.27
N GLN A 16 -1.10 4.48 -1.18
CA GLN A 16 -0.54 5.80 -0.86
C GLN A 16 -1.62 6.82 -0.49
N PHE A 17 -2.73 6.86 -1.22
CA PHE A 17 -3.84 7.76 -0.92
C PHE A 17 -4.47 7.47 0.46
N THR A 18 -4.71 6.19 0.75
CA THR A 18 -5.24 5.76 2.05
C THR A 18 -4.25 6.08 3.17
N ALA A 19 -2.97 5.78 2.99
CA ALA A 19 -1.93 6.08 3.98
C ALA A 19 -1.80 7.58 4.27
N ALA A 20 -1.83 8.44 3.25
CA ALA A 20 -1.77 9.89 3.42
C ALA A 20 -2.98 10.44 4.19
N THR A 21 -4.18 9.97 3.86
CA THR A 21 -5.42 10.38 4.54
C THR A 21 -5.41 9.92 6.00
N SER A 22 -5.02 8.67 6.27
CA SER A 22 -4.92 8.14 7.63
C SER A 22 -3.85 8.85 8.45
N ALA A 23 -2.69 9.16 7.87
CA ALA A 23 -1.65 9.94 8.53
C ALA A 23 -2.14 11.34 8.91
N GLN A 24 -2.94 11.99 8.06
CA GLN A 24 -3.53 13.29 8.35
C GLN A 24 -4.53 13.22 9.52
N THR A 25 -5.39 12.19 9.57
CA THR A 25 -6.33 11.96 10.68
C THR A 25 -5.61 11.69 12.00
N ILE A 26 -4.51 10.92 11.97
CA ILE A 26 -3.66 10.69 13.14
C ILE A 26 -3.02 12.01 13.58
N ALA A 27 -2.43 12.78 12.66
CA ALA A 27 -1.79 14.05 12.98
C ALA A 27 -2.78 15.07 13.58
N SER A 28 -3.99 15.20 13.02
CA SER A 28 -5.01 16.10 13.56
C SER A 28 -5.51 15.66 14.94
N SER A 29 -5.55 14.36 15.22
CA SER A 29 -5.93 13.84 16.54
C SER A 29 -4.92 14.13 17.64
N ILE A 30 -3.65 14.34 17.28
CA ILE A 30 -2.56 14.68 18.23
C ILE A 30 -2.61 16.18 18.58
N VAL A 31 -2.97 17.03 17.62
CA VAL A 31 -3.04 18.48 17.80
C VAL A 31 -4.29 18.90 18.57
N GLU A 32 -5.43 18.22 18.37
CA GLU A 32 -6.69 18.51 19.06
C GLU A 32 -7.31 17.25 19.70
N PRO A 33 -6.73 16.78 20.83
CA PRO A 33 -7.15 15.52 21.46
C PRO A 33 -8.55 15.59 22.08
N ALA A 34 -9.11 16.78 22.32
CA ALA A 34 -10.45 16.96 22.88
C ALA A 34 -11.60 16.65 21.88
N GLN A 35 -11.32 16.67 20.57
CA GLN A 35 -12.27 16.31 19.51
C GLN A 35 -11.98 14.93 18.89
N ALA A 36 -10.88 14.29 19.27
CA ALA A 36 -10.45 13.02 18.72
C ALA A 36 -11.25 11.86 19.36
N GLU A 37 -12.31 11.44 18.68
CA GLU A 37 -12.98 10.17 18.95
C GLU A 37 -11.93 9.04 18.90
N SER A 38 -11.69 8.35 20.02
CA SER A 38 -10.67 7.29 20.13
C SER A 38 -10.85 6.17 19.08
N SER A 39 -12.07 6.00 18.56
CA SER A 39 -12.39 5.07 17.48
C SER A 39 -11.80 5.53 16.13
N ALA A 40 -11.81 6.83 15.83
CA ALA A 40 -11.30 7.38 14.57
C ALA A 40 -9.77 7.25 14.44
N VAL A 41 -9.04 7.38 15.56
CA VAL A 41 -7.58 7.19 15.60
C VAL A 41 -7.22 5.71 15.42
N THR A 42 -7.96 4.82 16.06
CA THR A 42 -7.75 3.37 15.92
C THR A 42 -8.02 2.91 14.49
N GLU A 43 -9.11 3.39 13.88
CA GLU A 43 -9.44 3.09 12.48
C GLU A 43 -8.39 3.65 11.51
N ALA A 44 -7.87 4.86 11.76
CA ALA A 44 -6.79 5.43 10.96
C ALA A 44 -5.49 4.60 11.05
N LEU A 45 -5.13 4.09 12.23
CA LEU A 45 -3.96 3.20 12.39
C LEU A 45 -4.14 1.86 11.67
N VAL A 46 -5.34 1.28 11.72
CA VAL A 46 -5.67 0.05 10.98
C VAL A 46 -5.58 0.29 9.48
N ASN A 47 -6.15 1.39 8.99
CA ASN A 47 -6.10 1.76 7.57
C ASN A 47 -4.66 2.03 7.09
N LEU A 48 -3.82 2.64 7.93
CA LEU A 48 -2.40 2.84 7.62
C LEU A 48 -1.65 1.50 7.51
N THR A 49 -1.89 0.58 8.44
CA THR A 49 -1.30 -0.77 8.41
C THR A 49 -1.77 -1.57 7.20
N LEU A 50 -3.07 -1.47 6.86
CA LEU A 50 -3.64 -2.10 5.68
C LEU A 50 -2.97 -1.59 4.39
N ALA A 51 -2.78 -0.28 4.28
CA ALA A 51 -2.09 0.34 3.15
C ALA A 51 -0.64 -0.14 3.03
N GLU A 52 0.08 -0.27 4.16
CA GLU A 52 1.44 -0.81 4.18
C GLU A 52 1.49 -2.24 3.62
N VAL A 53 0.61 -3.12 4.09
CA VAL A 53 0.54 -4.52 3.62
C VAL A 53 0.18 -4.60 2.13
N GLN A 54 -0.75 -3.76 1.66
CA GLN A 54 -1.11 -3.68 0.24
C GLN A 54 0.06 -3.24 -0.63
N SER A 55 0.84 -2.27 -0.17
CA SER A 55 2.04 -1.80 -0.85
C SER A 55 3.12 -2.89 -0.92
N GLN A 56 3.36 -3.61 0.18
CA GLN A 56 4.29 -4.74 0.22
C GLN A 56 3.87 -5.87 -0.72
N ALA A 57 2.57 -6.19 -0.78
CA ALA A 57 2.03 -7.18 -1.71
C ALA A 57 2.24 -6.74 -3.16
N GLY A 58 1.97 -5.47 -3.50
CA GLY A 58 2.23 -4.91 -4.83
C GLY A 58 3.71 -4.98 -5.23
N ALA A 59 4.61 -4.63 -4.32
CA ALA A 59 6.05 -4.74 -4.54
C ALA A 59 6.50 -6.19 -4.77
N LYS A 60 5.93 -7.14 -4.02
CA LYS A 60 6.21 -8.58 -4.19
C LYS A 60 5.73 -9.09 -5.55
N LEU A 61 4.55 -8.68 -6.02
CA LEU A 61 4.04 -9.03 -7.35
C LEU A 61 4.95 -8.51 -8.46
N ILE A 62 5.42 -7.26 -8.34
CA ILE A 62 6.37 -6.67 -9.30
C ILE A 62 7.68 -7.46 -9.31
N LYS A 63 8.23 -7.77 -8.13
CA LYS A 63 9.46 -8.57 -8.00
C LYS A 63 9.31 -9.96 -8.61
N THR A 64 8.22 -10.67 -8.31
CA THR A 64 7.97 -12.00 -8.87
C THR A 64 7.71 -11.95 -10.38
N ALA A 65 7.09 -10.89 -10.89
CA ALA A 65 6.96 -10.69 -12.33
C ALA A 65 8.33 -10.47 -13.00
N ASP A 66 9.21 -9.70 -12.37
CA ASP A 66 10.58 -9.46 -12.85
C ASP A 66 11.43 -10.75 -12.81
N GLU A 67 11.34 -11.52 -11.73
CA GLU A 67 11.98 -12.84 -11.61
C GLU A 67 11.45 -13.82 -12.67
N MET A 68 10.13 -13.87 -12.92
CA MET A 68 9.55 -14.71 -13.96
C MET A 68 10.01 -14.30 -15.36
N VAL A 69 10.08 -13.00 -15.66
CA VAL A 69 10.65 -12.50 -16.92
C VAL A 69 12.12 -12.89 -17.03
N GLY A 70 12.92 -12.70 -15.99
CA GLY A 70 14.33 -13.12 -15.94
C GLY A 70 14.50 -14.61 -16.21
N THR A 71 13.69 -15.47 -15.58
CA THR A 71 13.72 -16.92 -15.83
C THR A 71 13.31 -17.28 -17.26
N LEU A 72 12.30 -16.62 -17.84
CA LEU A 72 11.87 -16.88 -19.22
C LEU A 72 12.94 -16.51 -20.26
N ILE A 73 13.75 -15.47 -20.00
CA ILE A 73 14.87 -15.09 -20.86
C ILE A 73 16.00 -16.14 -20.78
N ASP A 74 16.25 -16.70 -19.60
CA ASP A 74 17.31 -17.69 -19.35
C ASP A 74 17.01 -19.07 -19.98
N VAL A 75 15.73 -19.40 -20.25
CA VAL A 75 15.38 -20.66 -20.95
C VAL A 75 15.46 -20.56 -22.48
N THR A 76 15.58 -19.35 -23.03
CA THR A 76 15.61 -19.10 -24.49
C THR A 76 17.01 -18.99 -25.10
N VAL A 77 18.07 -19.33 -24.35
CA VAL A 77 19.46 -19.38 -24.85
C VAL A 77 19.92 -20.80 -25.18
#